data_AF-A0A1J5UDP3-F1
#
_entry.id   AF-A0A1J5UDP3-F1
#
_cell.length_a   1.000
_cell.length_b   1.000
_cell.length_c   1.000
_cell.angle_alpha   90.00
_cell.angle_beta   90.00
_cell.angle_gamma   90.00
#
_symmetry.space_group_name_H-M   'P 1'
#
loop_
_entity.id
_entity.type
_entity.pdbx_description
1 polymer ?
#
loop_
_entity_poly.entity_id
_entity_poly.type
_entity_poly.pdbx_seq_one_letter_code
_entity_poly.pdbx_strand_id
1 'polypeptide(L)'
;MDPDAPLRQPIVAVLGHVDHGKTSLLDYVRGTTVVKREAGAITQHIGATEVPYDTVSKICGPLLKDGTTTLPGLLFIDTPGHHSFTTLRSRGGALADLAILVVDITEGFKPQTIESINILKQQQTPFILALNKVDKLPGWRTKTGSFLANNANQSSTAKQTFQNRMYEIIGALGSHGFDSALFSEIEDFQKTIALVPTSVKETGEGVPELFMILMGLAQRYLRGKLLLDYGSSEGTVIEIKEEKGLGKTLGVIIYNGILKSSDTLIIGAQPEPIVTRVRSLLQPKPLDEIRDPRQQFDNVKIVGAAAGLKVVAPNIEGVVAGAPFYSAETDEEIDEALDKLTDSMKSNVKCTDEGVVIRADAIGSLEALAYELSAAGVPIVKASVGDVSRRDVVTADPSEEEYRSILAFNVKIHPDAKNELHETGVTLFESDIVYRLLEDYQEWKEKIKDKQAQHLRDDFAHPGKFEILEGHTFRTRDPAVVGVRVLGGRIALNQGVLRNDNSVVGHIKSLRSGDQVLKEAIQGDEVAVAINNVTVGRQISEGDVLYIEMDERAILKIREAGVKLSPIEEDIITEMQKIKRKDQPFWAR
;
A
#
# COMPACT_ATOMS: atom_id res chain seq x y z
N MET A 1 33.55 -13.70 11.71
CA MET A 1 33.19 -12.65 12.69
C MET A 1 33.61 -13.13 14.06
N ASP A 2 34.18 -12.23 14.86
CA ASP A 2 34.50 -12.52 16.26
C ASP A 2 33.19 -12.79 17.06
N PRO A 3 33.04 -13.98 17.67
CA PRO A 3 31.87 -14.34 18.46
C PRO A 3 31.74 -13.52 19.77
N ASP A 4 32.75 -12.75 20.14
CA ASP A 4 32.73 -11.89 21.33
C ASP A 4 32.67 -10.39 20.98
N ALA A 5 32.58 -10.04 19.69
CA ALA A 5 32.40 -8.66 19.28
C ALA A 5 31.13 -8.05 19.91
N PRO A 6 31.20 -6.82 20.44
CA PRO A 6 30.09 -6.19 21.12
C PRO A 6 28.93 -5.95 20.15
N LEU A 7 27.74 -6.37 20.56
CA LEU A 7 26.52 -6.18 19.81
C LEU A 7 25.74 -5.00 20.37
N ARG A 8 25.16 -4.19 19.49
CA ARG A 8 24.10 -3.28 19.87
C ARG A 8 22.79 -4.02 20.11
N GLN A 9 21.89 -3.39 20.86
CA GLN A 9 20.51 -3.90 20.95
C GLN A 9 19.82 -3.81 19.58
N PRO A 10 19.02 -4.82 19.21
CA PRO A 10 18.16 -4.75 18.04
C PRO A 10 17.03 -3.76 18.29
N ILE A 11 16.69 -3.03 17.24
CA ILE A 11 15.57 -2.10 17.17
C ILE A 11 14.33 -2.89 16.76
N VAL A 12 13.31 -2.90 17.61
CA VAL A 12 12.07 -3.65 17.43
C VAL A 12 10.89 -2.70 17.25
N ALA A 13 10.33 -2.62 16.04
CA ALA A 13 9.12 -1.85 15.80
C ALA A 13 7.86 -2.63 16.20
N VAL A 14 6.92 -1.99 16.91
CA VAL A 14 5.60 -2.57 17.20
C VAL A 14 4.56 -1.94 16.28
N LEU A 15 3.98 -2.76 15.40
CA LEU A 15 3.04 -2.39 14.34
C LEU A 15 1.67 -3.05 14.55
N GLY A 16 0.65 -2.61 13.82
CA GLY A 16 -0.71 -3.17 13.93
C GLY A 16 -1.82 -2.12 13.97
N HIS A 17 -3.07 -2.59 13.88
CA HIS A 17 -4.26 -1.72 13.85
C HIS A 17 -4.51 -0.98 15.17
N VAL A 18 -5.33 0.07 15.12
CA VAL A 18 -5.83 0.77 16.30
C VAL A 18 -6.48 -0.24 17.24
N ASP A 19 -6.27 -0.09 18.56
CA ASP A 19 -6.81 -0.96 19.61
C ASP A 19 -6.41 -2.44 19.57
N HIS A 20 -5.57 -2.90 18.64
CA HIS A 20 -5.09 -4.30 18.64
C HIS A 20 -4.12 -4.61 19.80
N GLY A 21 -3.63 -3.57 20.49
CA GLY A 21 -2.90 -3.70 21.75
C GLY A 21 -1.38 -3.50 21.67
N LYS A 22 -0.90 -2.75 20.67
CA LYS A 22 0.51 -2.32 20.55
C LYS A 22 1.01 -1.64 21.83
N THR A 23 0.34 -0.58 22.26
CA THR A 23 0.74 0.19 23.46
C THR A 23 0.56 -0.63 24.73
N SER A 24 -0.47 -1.49 24.80
CA SER A 24 -0.64 -2.42 25.92
C SER A 24 0.56 -3.37 26.07
N LEU A 25 1.15 -3.82 24.95
CA LEU A 25 2.33 -4.70 24.95
C LEU A 25 3.53 -3.97 25.53
N LEU A 26 3.77 -2.73 25.12
CA LEU A 26 4.86 -1.93 25.64
C LEU A 26 4.63 -1.52 27.11
N ASP A 27 3.39 -1.20 27.47
CA ASP A 27 3.00 -0.89 28.85
C ASP A 27 3.21 -2.09 29.79
N TYR A 28 2.91 -3.32 29.34
CA TYR A 28 3.19 -4.54 30.09
C TYR A 28 4.69 -4.69 30.40
N VAL A 29 5.54 -4.39 29.40
CA VAL A 29 7.00 -4.51 29.52
C VAL A 29 7.59 -3.41 30.41
N ARG A 30 7.06 -2.19 30.33
CA ARG A 30 7.47 -1.04 31.15
C ARG A 30 6.98 -1.10 32.59
N GLY A 31 5.91 -1.87 32.84
CA GLY A 31 5.20 -1.90 34.11
C GLY A 31 4.37 -0.63 34.37
N THR A 32 4.05 0.16 33.33
CA THR A 32 3.30 1.43 33.45
C THR A 32 2.37 1.66 32.28
N THR A 33 1.27 2.38 32.51
CA THR A 33 0.29 2.72 31.47
C THR A 33 0.55 4.10 30.88
N VAL A 34 1.10 4.17 29.67
CA VAL A 34 1.33 5.44 28.93
C VAL A 34 0.02 5.96 28.32
N VAL A 35 -0.85 5.05 27.86
CA VAL A 35 -2.12 5.37 27.17
C VAL A 35 -3.04 6.32 27.94
N LYS A 36 -3.03 6.24 29.29
CA LYS A 36 -3.91 7.08 30.13
C LYS A 36 -3.52 8.56 30.15
N ARG A 37 -2.33 8.92 29.66
CA ARG A 37 -1.76 10.27 29.77
C ARG A 37 -1.68 11.01 28.44
N GLU A 38 -1.90 10.32 27.32
CA GLU A 38 -1.98 10.93 25.98
C GLU A 38 -3.40 11.44 25.68
N ALA A 39 -3.49 12.57 24.96
CA ALA A 39 -4.76 13.14 24.54
C ALA A 39 -5.54 12.13 23.67
N GLY A 40 -6.78 11.84 24.04
CA GLY A 40 -7.63 10.87 23.33
C GLY A 40 -7.30 9.40 23.62
N ALA A 41 -6.38 9.09 24.54
CA ALA A 41 -6.00 7.73 24.93
C ALA A 41 -5.49 6.85 23.76
N ILE A 42 -4.75 7.44 22.82
CA ILE A 42 -4.12 6.77 21.68
C ILE A 42 -2.67 7.25 21.49
N THR A 43 -1.78 6.36 21.05
CA THR A 43 -0.42 6.71 20.64
C THR A 43 -0.46 7.59 19.39
N GLN A 44 0.10 8.81 19.48
CA GLN A 44 0.14 9.79 18.38
C GLN A 44 1.56 10.14 17.90
N HIS A 45 2.60 9.77 18.65
CA HIS A 45 3.99 10.03 18.29
C HIS A 45 4.81 8.74 18.36
N ILE A 46 5.98 8.72 17.71
CA ILE A 46 6.90 7.60 17.85
C ILE A 46 7.59 7.69 19.21
N GLY A 47 7.48 6.61 19.99
CA GLY A 47 8.21 6.43 21.24
C GLY A 47 9.41 5.52 21.07
N ALA A 48 10.42 5.66 21.92
CA ALA A 48 11.44 4.64 22.07
C ALA A 48 11.56 4.21 23.54
N THR A 49 11.74 2.92 23.78
CA THR A 49 11.87 2.34 25.12
C THR A 49 12.98 1.29 25.12
N GLU A 50 13.99 1.51 25.95
CA GLU A 50 15.07 0.55 26.17
C GLU A 50 14.64 -0.50 27.20
N VAL A 51 14.73 -1.77 26.81
CA VAL A 51 14.40 -2.92 27.65
C VAL A 51 15.66 -3.75 27.84
N PRO A 52 16.36 -3.61 28.99
CA PRO A 52 17.60 -4.34 29.25
C PRO A 52 17.41 -5.85 29.26
N TYR A 53 18.48 -6.59 28.97
CA TYR A 53 18.50 -8.05 29.01
C TYR A 53 17.92 -8.61 30.33
N ASP A 54 18.27 -8.03 31.48
CA ASP A 54 17.76 -8.48 32.78
C ASP A 54 16.23 -8.43 32.87
N THR A 55 15.61 -7.43 32.25
CA THR A 55 14.15 -7.31 32.20
C THR A 55 13.57 -8.36 31.26
N VAL A 56 14.17 -8.56 30.08
CA VAL A 56 13.76 -9.59 29.12
C VAL A 56 13.87 -10.99 29.74
N SER A 57 14.98 -11.28 30.41
CA SER A 57 15.23 -12.54 31.12
C SER A 57 14.17 -12.78 32.21
N LYS A 58 13.81 -11.76 33.00
CA LYS A 58 12.71 -11.87 33.98
C LYS A 58 11.35 -12.17 33.33
N ILE A 59 11.04 -11.56 32.19
CA ILE A 59 9.78 -11.79 31.45
C ILE A 59 9.75 -13.23 30.91
N CYS A 60 10.84 -13.69 30.29
CA CYS A 60 10.92 -15.04 29.73
C CYS A 60 11.01 -16.12 30.82
N GLY A 61 11.55 -15.79 32.00
CA GLY A 61 11.78 -16.71 33.10
C GLY A 61 12.60 -17.92 32.64
N PRO A 62 12.13 -19.17 32.85
CA PRO A 62 12.90 -20.37 32.51
C PRO A 62 13.08 -20.60 30.99
N LEU A 63 12.34 -19.87 30.14
CA LEU A 63 12.44 -20.00 28.69
C LEU A 63 13.72 -19.38 28.13
N LEU A 64 14.28 -18.37 28.79
CA LEU A 64 15.52 -17.72 28.38
C LEU A 64 16.59 -17.95 29.46
N LYS A 65 17.46 -18.93 29.23
CA LYS A 65 18.52 -19.27 30.19
C LYS A 65 19.67 -18.27 30.09
N ASP A 66 20.33 -18.00 31.21
CA ASP A 66 21.53 -17.18 31.23
C ASP A 66 22.63 -17.75 30.33
N GLY A 67 23.32 -16.86 29.60
CA GLY A 67 24.37 -17.22 28.64
C GLY A 67 23.87 -17.72 27.29
N THR A 68 22.56 -17.76 27.03
CA THR A 68 22.02 -18.17 25.71
C THR A 68 22.10 -17.08 24.64
N THR A 69 22.29 -15.82 25.05
CA THR A 69 22.40 -14.69 24.14
C THR A 69 23.44 -13.70 24.65
N THR A 70 24.09 -13.02 23.71
CA THR A 70 25.06 -11.94 23.96
C THR A 70 24.45 -10.56 23.69
N LEU A 71 23.14 -10.50 23.41
CA LEU A 71 22.44 -9.25 23.16
C LEU A 71 22.25 -8.47 24.47
N PRO A 72 22.51 -7.15 24.48
CA PRO A 72 22.41 -6.34 25.70
C PRO A 72 20.96 -6.04 26.15
N GLY A 73 19.99 -6.22 25.26
CA GLY A 73 18.59 -5.88 25.49
C GLY A 73 17.83 -5.76 24.18
N LEU A 74 16.74 -5.00 24.19
CA LEU A 74 15.91 -4.63 23.03
C LEU A 74 15.57 -3.13 23.08
N LEU A 75 15.64 -2.43 21.95
CA LEU A 75 15.11 -1.07 21.82
C LEU A 75 13.76 -1.13 21.10
N PHE A 76 12.66 -0.88 21.81
CA PHE A 76 11.34 -0.85 21.19
C PHE A 76 11.01 0.51 20.63
N ILE A 77 10.42 0.53 19.43
CA ILE A 77 9.81 1.70 18.82
C ILE A 77 8.29 1.53 18.89
N ASP A 78 7.63 2.41 19.65
CA ASP A 78 6.16 2.48 19.67
C ASP A 78 5.70 3.27 18.45
N THR A 79 4.97 2.62 17.54
CA THR A 79 4.42 3.30 16.36
C THR A 79 2.92 3.58 16.55
N PRO A 80 2.46 4.78 16.19
CA PRO A 80 1.04 5.10 16.27
C PRO A 80 0.21 4.27 15.28
N GLY A 81 -0.97 3.84 15.72
CA GLY A 81 -1.87 2.99 14.95
C GLY A 81 -2.86 3.72 14.05
N HIS A 82 -3.03 5.04 14.22
CA HIS A 82 -4.00 5.79 13.43
C HIS A 82 -3.51 5.95 11.99
N HIS A 83 -4.47 5.99 11.07
CA HIS A 83 -4.25 6.13 9.64
C HIS A 83 -3.31 7.29 9.26
N SER A 84 -3.54 8.45 9.87
CA SER A 84 -2.76 9.70 9.71
C SER A 84 -1.26 9.64 10.05
N PHE A 85 -0.75 8.46 10.44
CA PHE A 85 0.64 8.26 10.83
C PHE A 85 1.37 7.18 10.01
N THR A 86 0.93 6.92 8.78
CA THR A 86 1.65 6.03 7.83
C THR A 86 3.11 6.41 7.66
N THR A 87 3.43 7.71 7.67
CA THR A 87 4.80 8.25 7.64
C THR A 87 5.66 7.69 8.76
N LEU A 88 5.09 7.62 9.96
CA LEU A 88 5.76 7.15 11.17
C LEU A 88 5.92 5.62 11.16
N ARG A 89 4.97 4.88 10.57
CA ARG A 89 5.11 3.42 10.38
C ARG A 89 6.16 3.06 9.33
N SER A 90 6.18 3.76 8.19
CA SER A 90 7.21 3.57 7.15
C SER A 90 8.61 3.79 7.74
N ARG A 91 8.77 4.87 8.52
CA ARG A 91 10.02 5.18 9.24
C ARG A 91 10.38 4.14 10.30
N GLY A 92 9.42 3.76 11.15
CA GLY A 92 9.63 2.74 12.17
C GLY A 92 10.02 1.39 11.58
N GLY A 93 9.40 1.00 10.45
CA GLY A 93 9.73 -0.21 9.72
C GLY A 93 11.12 -0.18 9.08
N ALA A 94 11.50 0.95 8.48
CA ALA A 94 12.82 1.13 7.87
C ALA A 94 13.96 1.16 8.91
N LEU A 95 13.70 1.71 10.11
CA LEU A 95 14.68 1.77 11.19
C LEU A 95 14.85 0.44 11.94
N ALA A 96 13.82 -0.41 11.88
CA ALA A 96 13.76 -1.60 12.69
C ALA A 96 14.60 -2.74 12.14
N ASP A 97 15.32 -3.42 13.03
CA ASP A 97 15.96 -4.70 12.71
C ASP A 97 14.92 -5.83 12.67
N LEU A 98 13.89 -5.74 13.51
CA LEU A 98 12.79 -6.70 13.67
C LEU A 98 11.47 -5.97 13.92
N ALA A 99 10.34 -6.60 13.59
CA ALA A 99 9.04 -6.07 13.97
C ALA A 99 8.12 -7.09 14.65
N ILE A 100 7.23 -6.57 15.49
CA ILE A 100 6.07 -7.29 16.03
C ILE A 100 4.83 -6.70 15.37
N LEU A 101 4.13 -7.51 14.58
CA LEU A 101 2.82 -7.14 14.06
C LEU A 101 1.75 -7.65 15.03
N VAL A 102 1.13 -6.72 15.77
CA VAL A 102 0.08 -7.04 16.73
C VAL A 102 -1.26 -7.10 16.02
N VAL A 103 -1.93 -8.24 16.14
CA VAL A 103 -3.24 -8.51 15.54
C VAL A 103 -4.19 -8.98 16.64
N ASP A 104 -5.34 -8.34 16.76
CA ASP A 104 -6.42 -8.87 17.60
C ASP A 104 -6.98 -10.15 16.97
N ILE A 105 -6.82 -11.29 17.66
CA ILE A 105 -7.25 -12.61 17.17
C ILE A 105 -8.76 -12.70 16.94
N THR A 106 -9.55 -11.83 17.58
CA THR A 106 -11.01 -11.79 17.42
C THR A 106 -11.45 -11.01 16.19
N GLU A 107 -10.65 -10.02 15.78
CA GLU A 107 -10.97 -9.13 14.66
C GLU A 107 -10.28 -9.50 13.35
N GLY A 108 -9.12 -10.17 13.43
CA GLY A 108 -8.30 -10.51 12.27
C GLY A 108 -7.63 -9.28 11.65
N PHE A 109 -7.33 -9.35 10.35
CA PHE A 109 -6.62 -8.28 9.65
C PHE A 109 -7.54 -7.08 9.38
N LYS A 110 -6.98 -5.90 9.59
CA LYS A 110 -7.61 -4.60 9.33
C LYS A 110 -6.74 -3.78 8.38
N PRO A 111 -7.23 -2.67 7.81
CA PRO A 111 -6.48 -1.89 6.81
C PRO A 111 -5.04 -1.53 7.23
N GLN A 112 -4.83 -1.08 8.47
CA GLN A 112 -3.49 -0.75 8.99
C GLN A 112 -2.61 -1.98 9.23
N THR A 113 -3.20 -3.15 9.46
CA THR A 113 -2.46 -4.41 9.51
C THR A 113 -1.87 -4.72 8.13
N ILE A 114 -2.70 -4.59 7.09
CA ILE A 114 -2.29 -4.80 5.70
C ILE A 114 -1.22 -3.77 5.30
N GLU A 115 -1.44 -2.51 5.63
CA GLU A 115 -0.46 -1.43 5.42
C GLU A 115 0.88 -1.74 6.09
N SER A 116 0.85 -2.22 7.34
CA SER A 116 2.07 -2.62 8.06
C SER A 116 2.79 -3.79 7.39
N ILE A 117 2.04 -4.77 6.86
CA ILE A 117 2.62 -5.90 6.12
C ILE A 117 3.32 -5.41 4.85
N ASN A 118 2.70 -4.48 4.10
CA ASN A 118 3.31 -3.92 2.89
C ASN A 118 4.60 -3.15 3.21
N ILE A 119 4.59 -2.33 4.27
CA ILE A 119 5.78 -1.61 4.74
C ILE A 119 6.90 -2.60 5.09
N LEU A 120 6.59 -3.63 5.88
CA LEU A 120 7.58 -4.65 6.28
C LEU A 120 8.15 -5.42 5.09
N LYS A 121 7.30 -5.73 4.10
CA LYS A 121 7.69 -6.39 2.86
C LYS A 121 8.60 -5.52 2.01
N GLN A 122 8.27 -4.23 1.89
CA GLN A 122 9.07 -3.24 1.15
C GLN A 122 10.46 -3.05 1.77
N GLN A 123 10.51 -2.92 3.10
CA GLN A 123 11.76 -2.71 3.84
C GLN A 123 12.55 -4.01 4.09
N GLN A 124 11.99 -5.16 3.71
CA GLN A 124 12.55 -6.49 3.99
C GLN A 124 12.82 -6.70 5.49
N THR A 125 11.99 -6.11 6.35
CA THR A 125 12.13 -6.17 7.80
C THR A 125 11.52 -7.48 8.31
N PRO A 126 12.31 -8.37 8.93
CA PRO A 126 11.78 -9.63 9.47
C PRO A 126 10.82 -9.34 10.62
N PHE A 127 9.73 -10.11 10.71
CA PHE A 127 8.70 -9.87 11.70
C PHE A 127 8.02 -11.14 12.20
N ILE A 128 7.39 -11.01 13.37
CA ILE A 128 6.52 -12.03 13.96
C ILE A 128 5.12 -11.44 14.21
N LEU A 129 4.10 -12.28 14.25
CA LEU A 129 2.75 -11.86 14.61
C LEU A 129 2.46 -12.15 16.09
N ALA A 130 2.08 -11.12 16.83
CA ALA A 130 1.47 -11.29 18.14
C ALA A 130 -0.05 -11.37 17.98
N LEU A 131 -0.64 -12.56 18.14
CA LEU A 131 -2.09 -12.76 18.10
C LEU A 131 -2.68 -12.42 19.47
N ASN A 132 -2.92 -11.14 19.69
CA ASN A 132 -3.32 -10.60 20.99
C ASN A 132 -4.81 -10.80 21.26
N LYS A 133 -5.17 -10.67 22.54
CA LYS A 133 -6.53 -10.77 23.09
C LYS A 133 -7.13 -12.18 23.02
N VAL A 134 -6.32 -13.23 23.21
CA VAL A 134 -6.82 -14.61 23.31
C VAL A 134 -7.81 -14.80 24.46
N ASP A 135 -7.74 -13.98 25.50
CA ASP A 135 -8.70 -13.92 26.60
C ASP A 135 -10.14 -13.62 26.16
N LYS A 136 -10.31 -12.97 25.00
CA LYS A 136 -11.63 -12.65 24.44
C LYS A 136 -12.25 -13.78 23.62
N LEU A 137 -11.51 -14.85 23.35
CA LEU A 137 -12.05 -15.98 22.62
C LEU A 137 -13.09 -16.73 23.47
N PRO A 138 -14.25 -17.10 22.89
CA PRO A 138 -15.28 -17.85 23.60
C PRO A 138 -14.73 -19.10 24.31
N GLY A 139 -14.90 -19.13 25.63
CA GLY A 139 -14.48 -20.26 26.47
C GLY A 139 -12.99 -20.33 26.79
N TRP A 140 -12.17 -19.42 26.28
CA TRP A 140 -10.75 -19.35 26.64
C TRP A 140 -10.57 -18.85 28.07
N ARG A 141 -9.72 -19.53 28.84
CA ARG A 141 -9.40 -19.14 30.22
C ARG A 141 -7.95 -18.75 30.30
N THR A 142 -7.69 -17.45 30.31
CA THR A 142 -6.32 -16.95 30.32
C THR A 142 -5.62 -17.13 31.67
N LYS A 143 -4.29 -17.33 31.63
CA LYS A 143 -3.43 -17.45 32.81
C LYS A 143 -2.08 -16.80 32.54
N THR A 144 -1.47 -16.21 33.56
CA THR A 144 -0.11 -15.67 33.47
C THR A 144 0.90 -16.77 33.12
N GLY A 145 1.85 -16.44 32.24
CA GLY A 145 2.95 -17.32 31.85
C GLY A 145 2.79 -17.91 30.46
N SER A 146 3.24 -19.16 30.29
CA SER A 146 3.35 -19.81 28.98
C SER A 146 2.00 -20.07 28.32
N PHE A 147 1.87 -19.65 27.05
CA PHE A 147 0.72 -19.98 26.22
C PHE A 147 0.60 -21.49 26.00
N LEU A 148 1.69 -22.21 25.71
CA LEU A 148 1.62 -23.65 25.45
C LEU A 148 1.12 -24.43 26.67
N ALA A 149 1.62 -24.08 27.86
CA ALA A 149 1.17 -24.68 29.11
C ALA A 149 -0.31 -24.39 29.37
N ASN A 150 -0.78 -23.17 29.09
CA ASN A 150 -2.19 -22.85 29.27
C ASN A 150 -3.09 -23.52 28.21
N ASN A 151 -2.68 -23.50 26.94
CA ASN A 151 -3.37 -24.13 25.82
C ASN A 151 -3.62 -25.62 26.08
N ALA A 152 -2.63 -26.36 26.59
CA ALA A 152 -2.78 -27.77 26.94
C ALA A 152 -3.96 -28.03 27.90
N ASN A 153 -4.24 -27.09 28.81
CA ASN A 153 -5.27 -27.17 29.84
C ASN A 153 -6.64 -26.58 29.43
N GLN A 154 -6.77 -26.03 28.22
CA GLN A 154 -8.04 -25.51 27.72
C GLN A 154 -9.03 -26.63 27.36
N SER A 155 -10.32 -26.29 27.38
CA SER A 155 -11.39 -27.18 26.90
C SER A 155 -11.24 -27.44 25.39
N SER A 156 -11.78 -28.56 24.90
CA SER A 156 -11.80 -28.88 23.47
C SER A 156 -12.48 -27.79 22.64
N THR A 157 -13.58 -27.23 23.14
CA THR A 157 -14.30 -26.13 22.48
C THR A 157 -13.46 -24.86 22.37
N ALA A 158 -12.74 -24.49 23.43
CA ALA A 158 -11.87 -23.31 23.42
C ALA A 158 -10.68 -23.51 22.46
N LYS A 159 -10.06 -24.70 22.47
CA LYS A 159 -8.99 -25.06 21.52
C LYS A 159 -9.46 -24.98 20.07
N GLN A 160 -10.62 -25.53 19.76
CA GLN A 160 -11.20 -25.47 18.41
C GLN A 160 -11.46 -24.02 17.98
N THR A 161 -12.01 -23.20 18.88
CA THR A 161 -12.29 -21.79 18.60
C THR A 161 -11.01 -21.02 18.29
N PHE A 162 -9.96 -21.23 19.09
CA PHE A 162 -8.63 -20.68 18.84
C PHE A 162 -8.05 -21.13 17.50
N GLN A 163 -8.09 -22.45 17.21
CA GLN A 163 -7.56 -23.00 15.96
C GLN A 163 -8.27 -22.42 14.74
N ASN A 164 -9.61 -22.30 14.76
CA ASN A 164 -10.36 -21.72 13.65
C ASN A 164 -9.91 -20.28 13.37
N ARG A 165 -9.79 -19.44 14.40
CA ARG A 165 -9.30 -18.06 14.26
C ARG A 165 -7.85 -17.99 13.77
N MET A 166 -7.01 -18.90 14.25
CA MET A 166 -5.63 -18.99 13.79
C MET A 166 -5.55 -19.33 12.30
N TYR A 167 -6.35 -20.28 11.80
CA TYR A 167 -6.39 -20.63 10.38
C TYR A 167 -6.91 -19.49 9.50
N GLU A 168 -7.89 -18.71 9.97
CA GLU A 168 -8.34 -17.49 9.27
C GLU A 168 -7.17 -16.50 9.08
N ILE A 169 -6.35 -16.32 10.12
CA ILE A 169 -5.18 -15.43 10.08
C ILE A 169 -4.08 -15.99 9.16
N ILE A 170 -3.81 -17.30 9.22
CA ILE A 170 -2.87 -17.97 8.31
C ILE A 170 -3.31 -17.76 6.85
N GLY A 171 -4.60 -17.95 6.55
CA GLY A 171 -5.15 -17.72 5.21
C GLY A 171 -5.01 -16.27 4.75
N ALA A 172 -5.28 -15.30 5.64
CA ALA A 172 -5.11 -13.88 5.35
C ALA A 172 -3.66 -13.48 5.13
N LEU A 173 -2.71 -14.06 5.86
CA LEU A 173 -1.29 -13.78 5.69
C LEU A 173 -0.75 -14.47 4.41
N GLY A 174 -1.25 -15.66 4.10
CA GLY A 174 -0.96 -16.39 2.87
C GLY A 174 -1.37 -15.64 1.60
N SER A 175 -2.49 -14.93 1.61
CA SER A 175 -2.89 -14.08 0.46
C SER A 175 -1.94 -12.91 0.19
N HIS A 176 -1.10 -12.54 1.17
CA HIS A 176 -0.05 -11.52 1.03
C HIS A 176 1.33 -12.13 0.70
N GLY A 177 1.39 -13.44 0.49
CA GLY A 177 2.58 -14.17 0.05
C GLY A 177 3.52 -14.60 1.18
N PHE A 178 2.99 -14.83 2.38
CA PHE A 178 3.77 -15.28 3.53
C PHE A 178 3.26 -16.61 4.07
N ASP A 179 4.19 -17.55 4.27
CA ASP A 179 3.93 -18.75 5.05
C ASP A 179 3.92 -18.42 6.54
N SER A 180 2.98 -18.99 7.29
CA SER A 180 2.88 -18.75 8.74
C SER A 180 2.34 -19.95 9.48
N ALA A 181 2.77 -20.12 10.73
CA ALA A 181 2.33 -21.21 11.60
C ALA A 181 2.45 -20.79 13.07
N LEU A 182 1.82 -21.56 13.96
CA LEU A 182 2.02 -21.39 15.39
C LEU A 182 3.51 -21.53 15.71
N PHE A 183 4.07 -20.64 16.53
CA PHE A 183 5.51 -20.60 16.78
C PHE A 183 6.13 -21.93 17.22
N SER A 184 5.37 -22.79 17.90
CA SER A 184 5.80 -24.10 18.37
C SER A 184 5.86 -25.18 17.29
N GLU A 185 5.27 -24.91 16.12
CA GLU A 185 5.17 -25.84 14.98
C GLU A 185 6.18 -25.49 13.86
N ILE A 186 6.99 -24.44 14.05
CA ILE A 186 7.92 -23.96 13.04
C ILE A 186 9.26 -24.69 13.15
N GLU A 187 9.69 -25.29 12.04
CA GLU A 187 11.02 -25.88 11.87
C GLU A 187 12.04 -24.86 11.32
N ASP A 188 11.61 -24.04 10.35
CA ASP A 188 12.45 -23.05 9.66
C ASP A 188 11.88 -21.63 9.79
N PHE A 189 12.41 -20.88 10.75
CA PHE A 189 12.05 -19.49 11.02
C PHE A 189 12.52 -18.50 9.93
N GLN A 190 13.30 -18.93 8.93
CA GLN A 190 13.67 -18.06 7.79
C GLN A 190 12.57 -17.98 6.74
N LYS A 191 11.68 -18.96 6.68
CA LYS A 191 10.62 -19.05 5.66
C LYS A 191 9.22 -18.84 6.23
N THR A 192 9.02 -19.19 7.50
CA THR A 192 7.71 -19.19 8.13
C THR A 192 7.62 -18.11 9.20
N ILE A 193 6.61 -17.25 9.10
CA ILE A 193 6.30 -16.24 10.11
C ILE A 193 5.72 -16.91 11.35
N ALA A 194 6.31 -16.60 12.51
CA ALA A 194 5.84 -17.08 13.79
C ALA A 194 4.58 -16.36 14.26
N LEU A 195 3.52 -17.13 14.49
CA LEU A 195 2.31 -16.68 15.16
C LEU A 195 2.43 -16.97 16.66
N VAL A 196 2.44 -15.92 17.49
CA VAL A 196 2.57 -16.01 18.94
C VAL A 196 1.29 -15.51 19.61
N PRO A 197 0.45 -16.40 20.15
CA PRO A 197 -0.77 -15.99 20.82
C PRO A 197 -0.50 -15.34 22.16
N THR A 198 -1.18 -14.23 22.45
CA THR A 198 -0.94 -13.43 23.65
C THR A 198 -2.22 -12.91 24.29
N SER A 199 -2.22 -12.74 25.62
CA SER A 199 -3.19 -11.94 26.37
C SER A 199 -2.45 -10.92 27.20
N VAL A 200 -2.07 -9.81 26.57
CA VAL A 200 -1.15 -8.85 27.17
C VAL A 200 -1.76 -8.11 28.36
N LYS A 201 -2.98 -7.58 28.17
CA LYS A 201 -3.58 -6.64 29.13
C LYS A 201 -4.09 -7.32 30.40
N GLU A 202 -4.65 -8.53 30.27
CA GLU A 202 -5.31 -9.22 31.38
C GLU A 202 -4.31 -10.03 32.23
N THR A 203 -3.45 -10.84 31.60
CA THR A 203 -2.64 -11.83 32.34
C THR A 203 -1.15 -11.85 31.98
N GLY A 204 -0.76 -11.33 30.81
CA GLY A 204 0.57 -11.50 30.26
C GLY A 204 0.82 -12.88 29.63
N GLU A 205 -0.23 -13.66 29.35
CA GLU A 205 -0.12 -14.97 28.68
C GLU A 205 0.63 -14.84 27.35
N GLY A 206 1.59 -15.72 27.08
CA GLY A 206 2.31 -15.81 25.80
C GLY A 206 3.36 -14.73 25.55
N VAL A 207 3.42 -13.68 26.39
CA VAL A 207 4.48 -12.66 26.33
C VAL A 207 5.88 -13.27 26.57
N PRO A 208 6.07 -14.25 27.47
CA PRO A 208 7.37 -14.92 27.64
C PRO A 208 7.89 -15.54 26.33
N GLU A 209 7.06 -16.27 25.59
CA GLU A 209 7.41 -16.86 24.31
C GLU A 209 7.66 -15.81 23.23
N LEU A 210 6.86 -14.74 23.20
CA LEU A 210 7.05 -13.62 22.27
C LEU A 210 8.47 -13.03 22.39
N PHE A 211 8.89 -12.71 23.61
CA PHE A 211 10.22 -12.15 23.88
C PHE A 211 11.34 -13.15 23.62
N MET A 212 11.14 -14.43 23.96
CA MET A 212 12.10 -15.49 23.70
C MET A 212 12.37 -15.61 22.18
N ILE A 213 11.31 -15.62 21.36
CA ILE A 213 11.42 -15.72 19.91
C ILE A 213 12.15 -14.50 19.35
N LEU A 214 11.80 -13.28 19.77
CA LEU A 214 12.47 -12.06 19.32
C LEU A 214 13.98 -12.09 19.60
N MET A 215 14.36 -12.44 20.82
CA MET A 215 15.78 -12.56 21.20
C MET A 215 16.50 -13.63 20.37
N GLY A 216 15.84 -14.78 20.15
CA GLY A 216 16.38 -15.87 19.34
C GLY A 216 16.58 -15.49 17.88
N LEU A 217 15.60 -14.82 17.26
CA LEU A 217 15.68 -14.36 15.87
C LEU A 217 16.78 -13.31 15.69
N ALA A 218 16.84 -12.32 16.58
CA ALA A 218 17.86 -11.28 16.56
C ALA A 218 19.26 -11.88 16.65
N GLN A 219 19.49 -12.73 17.66
CA GLN A 219 20.81 -13.31 17.92
C GLN A 219 21.25 -14.24 16.79
N ARG A 220 20.33 -15.06 16.25
CA ARG A 220 20.67 -16.07 15.25
C ARG A 220 20.86 -15.49 13.85
N TYR A 221 19.99 -14.57 13.44
CA TYR A 221 19.91 -14.15 12.04
C TYR A 221 20.42 -12.73 11.79
N LEU A 222 20.45 -11.88 12.81
CA LEU A 222 20.78 -10.46 12.65
C LEU A 222 22.12 -10.07 13.26
N ARG A 223 22.85 -11.01 13.87
CA ARG A 223 24.14 -10.75 14.53
C ARG A 223 25.10 -9.88 13.70
N GLY A 224 25.22 -10.14 12.40
CA GLY A 224 26.09 -9.35 11.52
C GLY A 224 25.66 -7.89 11.37
N LYS A 225 24.35 -7.60 11.37
CA LYS A 225 23.79 -6.24 11.34
C LYS A 225 23.82 -5.55 12.70
N LEU A 226 23.94 -6.32 13.78
CA LEU A 226 23.92 -5.83 15.17
C LEU A 226 25.34 -5.61 15.73
N LEU A 227 26.39 -5.76 14.94
CA LEU A 227 27.74 -5.40 15.37
C LEU A 227 27.79 -3.91 15.68
N LEU A 228 28.29 -3.56 16.86
CA LEU A 228 28.48 -2.16 17.22
C LEU A 228 29.66 -1.57 16.46
N ASP A 229 29.39 -0.57 15.63
CA ASP A 229 30.41 0.28 15.04
C ASP A 229 30.88 1.34 16.06
N TYR A 230 32.19 1.56 16.13
CA TYR A 230 32.82 2.55 16.99
C TYR A 230 33.08 3.89 16.28
N GLY A 231 32.73 4.00 15.00
CA GLY A 231 32.78 5.22 14.21
C GLY A 231 31.64 6.21 14.53
N SER A 232 31.52 7.21 13.66
CA SER A 232 30.51 8.26 13.77
C SER A 232 29.09 7.71 13.80
N SER A 233 28.23 8.34 14.60
CA SER A 233 26.85 7.91 14.74
C SER A 233 26.02 8.22 13.51
N GLU A 234 25.15 7.28 13.18
CA GLU A 234 24.08 7.47 12.22
C GLU A 234 22.74 7.31 12.93
N GLY A 235 21.79 8.18 12.59
CA GLY A 235 20.48 8.13 13.22
C GLY A 235 19.40 8.85 12.44
N THR A 236 18.21 8.85 13.01
CA THR A 236 17.06 9.59 12.50
C THR A 236 16.46 10.48 13.58
N VAL A 237 15.98 11.65 13.15
CA VAL A 237 15.17 12.53 14.00
C VAL A 237 13.76 11.96 14.09
N ILE A 238 13.30 11.66 15.30
CA ILE A 238 11.95 11.17 15.54
C ILE A 238 10.98 12.34 15.69
N GLU A 239 11.33 13.28 16.55
CA GLU A 239 10.45 14.36 16.96
C GLU A 239 11.24 15.63 17.25
N ILE A 240 10.54 16.76 17.16
CA ILE A 240 11.09 18.07 17.45
C ILE A 240 10.11 18.75 18.38
N LYS A 241 10.57 19.14 19.57
CA LYS A 241 9.69 19.67 20.62
C LYS A 241 10.35 20.80 21.38
N GLU A 242 9.55 21.80 21.72
CA GLU A 242 9.96 22.88 22.60
C GLU A 242 9.77 22.47 24.06
N GLU A 243 10.87 22.50 24.83
CA GLU A 243 10.92 22.05 26.21
C GLU A 243 11.27 23.22 27.13
N LYS A 244 10.53 23.32 28.24
CA LYS A 244 10.72 24.39 29.22
C LYS A 244 12.14 24.34 29.80
N GLY A 245 12.89 25.42 29.62
CA GLY A 245 14.26 25.55 30.13
C GLY A 245 15.36 24.97 29.22
N LEU A 246 15.00 24.19 28.19
CA LEU A 246 15.94 23.63 27.22
C LEU A 246 15.79 24.26 25.82
N GLY A 247 14.68 24.93 25.55
CA GLY A 247 14.35 25.46 24.23
C GLY A 247 13.93 24.33 23.30
N LYS A 248 14.20 24.48 22.00
CA LYS A 248 13.89 23.45 21.00
C LYS A 248 14.83 22.26 21.16
N THR A 249 14.30 21.05 21.16
CA THR A 249 15.04 19.79 21.34
C THR A 249 14.68 18.80 20.24
N LEU A 250 15.60 17.88 19.95
CA LEU A 250 15.41 16.78 19.01
C LEU A 250 15.24 15.47 19.80
N GLY A 251 14.17 14.73 19.57
CA GLY A 251 14.14 13.32 19.89
C GLY A 251 14.75 12.54 18.73
N VAL A 252 15.74 11.69 18.99
CA VAL A 252 16.49 10.96 17.96
C VAL A 252 16.63 9.48 18.32
N ILE A 253 16.76 8.63 17.32
CA ILE A 253 17.29 7.26 17.49
C ILE A 253 18.60 7.17 16.75
N ILE A 254 19.65 6.72 17.45
CA ILE A 254 20.90 6.27 16.84
C ILE A 254 20.78 4.77 16.57
N TYR A 255 21.12 4.34 15.36
CA TYR A 255 21.08 2.93 14.95
C TYR A 255 22.46 2.41 14.51
N ASN A 256 23.44 3.29 14.29
CA ASN A 256 24.83 2.91 14.08
C ASN A 256 25.79 3.89 14.78
N GLY A 257 27.01 3.44 15.05
CA GLY A 257 28.09 4.26 15.59
C GLY A 257 27.92 4.73 17.03
N ILE A 258 28.71 5.73 17.41
CA ILE A 258 28.75 6.32 18.74
C ILE A 258 28.53 7.83 18.64
N LEU A 259 27.58 8.34 19.43
CA LEU A 259 27.31 9.77 19.54
C LEU A 259 27.93 10.32 20.81
N LYS A 260 28.71 11.40 20.70
CA LYS A 260 29.29 12.10 21.84
C LYS A 260 28.74 13.51 21.95
N SER A 261 28.70 14.02 23.18
CA SER A 261 28.28 15.39 23.49
C SER A 261 29.17 16.47 22.88
N SER A 262 30.37 16.11 22.42
CA SER A 262 31.32 17.01 21.75
C SER A 262 31.03 17.22 20.26
N ASP A 263 30.24 16.33 19.66
CA ASP A 263 30.14 16.15 18.21
C ASP A 263 29.34 17.27 17.55
N THR A 264 29.57 17.41 16.25
CA THR A 264 28.74 18.17 15.33
C THR A 264 27.74 17.23 14.68
N LEU A 265 26.48 17.62 14.62
CA LEU A 265 25.42 16.93 13.89
C LEU A 265 25.21 17.58 12.54
N ILE A 266 25.18 16.75 11.51
CA ILE A 266 24.78 17.10 10.14
C ILE A 266 23.40 16.49 9.94
N ILE A 267 22.38 17.34 9.91
CA ILE A 267 20.97 16.94 9.99
C ILE A 267 20.24 17.36 8.74
N GLY A 268 19.41 16.46 8.22
CA GLY A 268 18.48 16.81 7.17
C GLY A 268 17.48 17.90 7.57
N ALA A 269 17.44 18.99 6.80
CA ALA A 269 16.56 20.11 7.04
C ALA A 269 16.15 20.79 5.73
N GLN A 270 15.14 21.65 5.79
CA GLN A 270 14.70 22.47 4.67
C GLN A 270 14.94 23.96 4.93
N PRO A 271 15.42 24.74 3.94
CA PRO A 271 15.67 24.36 2.55
C PRO A 271 17.02 23.63 2.31
N GLU A 272 17.92 23.65 3.29
CA GLU A 272 19.26 23.07 3.21
C GLU A 272 19.60 22.30 4.52
N PRO A 273 20.53 21.33 4.47
CA PRO A 273 21.03 20.65 5.66
C PRO A 273 21.54 21.61 6.74
N ILE A 274 21.37 21.20 8.01
CA ILE A 274 21.84 21.96 9.16
C ILE A 274 23.09 21.28 9.73
N VAL A 275 24.12 22.07 9.97
CA VAL A 275 25.33 21.67 10.72
C VAL A 275 25.30 22.37 12.07
N THR A 276 25.20 21.61 13.16
CA THR A 276 25.06 22.17 14.51
C THR A 276 25.78 21.35 15.56
N ARG A 277 26.29 22.00 16.60
CA ARG A 277 27.03 21.31 17.68
C ARG A 277 26.08 20.82 18.78
N VAL A 278 26.29 19.59 19.23
CA VAL A 278 25.59 19.05 20.40
C VAL A 278 25.92 19.90 21.64
N ARG A 279 24.90 20.28 22.41
CA ARG A 279 25.07 20.90 23.74
C ARG A 279 24.95 19.88 24.86
N SER A 280 23.93 19.02 24.76
CA SER A 280 23.64 17.99 25.77
C SER A 280 22.99 16.78 25.12
N LEU A 281 23.37 15.59 25.60
CA LEU A 281 22.67 14.34 25.32
C LEU A 281 21.91 13.93 26.58
N LEU A 282 20.60 13.71 26.44
CA LEU A 282 19.71 13.34 27.52
C LEU A 282 19.15 11.95 27.23
N GLN A 283 19.55 10.96 28.02
CA GLN A 283 19.11 9.57 27.87
C GLN A 283 17.97 9.29 28.85
N PRO A 284 16.85 8.68 28.40
CA PRO A 284 15.82 8.20 29.29
C PRO A 284 16.37 7.06 30.14
N LYS A 285 15.90 6.92 31.38
CA LYS A 285 16.25 5.75 32.18
C LYS A 285 15.65 4.48 31.55
N PRO A 286 16.25 3.29 31.79
CA PRO A 286 15.69 2.05 31.29
C PRO A 286 14.20 1.90 31.66
N LEU A 287 13.40 1.39 30.73
CA LEU A 287 11.93 1.25 30.83
C LEU A 287 11.14 2.57 30.85
N ASP A 288 11.78 3.73 30.92
CA ASP A 288 11.11 5.00 30.64
C ASP A 288 11.05 5.24 29.13
N GLU A 289 10.00 5.94 28.73
CA GLU A 289 9.83 6.36 27.37
C GLU A 289 10.34 7.80 27.19
N ILE A 290 11.00 8.09 26.06
CA ILE A 290 11.54 9.44 25.76
C ILE A 290 10.48 10.55 25.89
N ARG A 291 9.22 10.23 25.59
CA ARG A 291 8.11 11.19 25.55
C ARG A 291 7.52 11.49 26.93
N ASP A 292 7.47 10.50 27.83
CA ASP A 292 6.93 10.62 29.20
C ASP A 292 7.91 10.02 30.22
N PRO A 293 9.06 10.66 30.44
CA PRO A 293 10.05 10.18 31.39
C PRO A 293 9.50 10.29 32.82
N ARG A 294 9.49 9.19 33.56
CA ARG A 294 9.06 9.17 34.98
C ARG A 294 10.12 9.79 35.88
N GLN A 295 11.37 9.72 35.44
CA GLN A 295 12.53 10.24 36.14
C GLN A 295 13.24 11.28 35.28
N GLN A 296 14.01 12.15 35.92
CA GLN A 296 14.83 13.10 35.18
C GLN A 296 15.80 12.34 34.25
N PHE A 297 15.91 12.78 33.01
CA PHE A 297 16.86 12.24 32.04
C PHE A 297 18.28 12.27 32.59
N ASP A 298 19.04 11.23 32.29
CA ASP A 298 20.46 11.18 32.62
C ASP A 298 21.24 11.98 31.56
N ASN A 299 22.06 12.94 32.00
CA ASN A 299 22.95 13.67 31.10
C ASN A 299 24.19 12.82 30.84
N VAL A 300 24.36 12.40 29.60
CA VAL A 300 25.39 11.44 29.18
C VAL A 300 26.38 12.10 28.23
N LYS A 301 27.65 11.66 28.27
CA LYS A 301 28.70 12.19 27.40
C LYS A 301 28.87 11.42 26.11
N ILE A 302 28.59 10.12 26.14
CA ILE A 302 28.85 9.16 25.06
C ILE A 302 27.72 8.13 25.09
N VAL A 303 27.14 7.82 23.94
CA VAL A 303 26.11 6.79 23.78
C VAL A 303 26.40 5.99 22.52
N GLY A 304 26.44 4.66 22.64
CA GLY A 304 26.55 3.75 21.50
C GLY A 304 25.18 3.35 20.97
N ALA A 305 25.10 3.07 19.67
CA ALA A 305 23.89 2.52 19.07
C ALA A 305 23.52 1.15 19.68
N ALA A 306 22.26 0.72 19.60
CA ALA A 306 21.08 1.51 19.26
C ALA A 306 20.57 2.19 20.52
N ALA A 307 20.19 3.47 20.45
CA ALA A 307 19.69 4.19 21.61
C ALA A 307 18.72 5.28 21.20
N GLY A 308 17.77 5.55 22.10
CA GLY A 308 16.81 6.63 21.94
C GLY A 308 17.20 7.81 22.83
N LEU A 309 17.42 8.99 22.26
CA LEU A 309 17.99 10.14 22.96
C LEU A 309 17.17 11.40 22.74
N LYS A 310 17.24 12.31 23.72
CA LYS A 310 16.86 13.70 23.53
C LYS A 310 18.13 14.54 23.41
N VAL A 311 18.29 15.21 22.28
CA VAL A 311 19.45 16.04 21.96
C VAL A 311 19.08 17.51 22.05
N VAL A 312 19.90 18.27 22.76
CA VAL A 312 19.82 19.73 22.81
C VAL A 312 20.91 20.30 21.89
N ALA A 313 20.50 21.04 20.88
CA ALA A 313 21.40 21.72 19.94
C ALA A 313 20.80 23.07 19.52
N PRO A 314 21.62 24.11 19.25
CA PRO A 314 21.15 25.37 18.71
C PRO A 314 20.81 25.26 17.23
N ASN A 315 20.11 26.26 16.69
CA ASN A 315 19.91 26.45 15.26
C ASN A 315 19.28 25.24 14.54
N ILE A 316 18.31 24.59 15.19
CA ILE A 316 17.57 23.43 14.65
C ILE A 316 16.19 23.84 14.09
N GLU A 317 16.07 25.09 13.64
CA GLU A 317 14.93 25.57 12.86
C GLU A 317 14.98 24.97 11.45
N GLY A 318 13.89 24.37 10.97
CA GLY A 318 13.83 23.76 9.63
C GLY A 318 14.17 22.27 9.58
N VAL A 319 14.67 21.66 10.67
CA VAL A 319 14.74 20.19 10.79
C VAL A 319 13.35 19.60 10.64
N VAL A 320 13.25 18.47 9.95
CA VAL A 320 12.01 17.72 9.77
C VAL A 320 12.08 16.40 10.52
N ALA A 321 10.96 15.95 11.07
CA ALA A 321 10.86 14.60 11.62
C ALA A 321 11.11 13.57 10.49
N GLY A 322 11.84 12.51 10.80
CA GLY A 322 12.31 11.49 9.87
C GLY A 322 13.60 11.85 9.14
N ALA A 323 14.14 13.05 9.34
CA ALA A 323 15.41 13.43 8.74
C ALA A 323 16.54 12.51 9.22
N PRO A 324 17.35 11.95 8.31
CA PRO A 324 18.59 11.32 8.70
C PRO A 324 19.54 12.36 9.29
N PHE A 325 20.41 11.92 10.19
CA PHE A 325 21.53 12.71 10.67
C PHE A 325 22.78 11.85 10.83
N TYR A 326 23.91 12.53 10.78
CA TYR A 326 25.24 11.98 11.01
C TYR A 326 25.95 12.81 12.07
N SER A 327 26.77 12.17 12.90
CA SER A 327 27.73 12.91 13.73
C SER A 327 29.09 13.02 13.04
N ALA A 328 29.84 14.05 13.40
CA ALA A 328 31.21 14.28 12.96
C ALA A 328 32.01 14.99 14.05
N GLU A 329 33.27 14.64 14.17
CA GLU A 329 34.24 15.26 15.07
C GLU A 329 35.18 16.23 14.34
N THR A 330 35.49 15.95 13.07
CA THR A 330 36.44 16.73 12.26
C THR A 330 35.76 17.40 11.08
N ASP A 331 36.39 18.46 10.54
CA ASP A 331 35.86 19.16 9.36
C ASP A 331 35.79 18.25 8.13
N GLU A 332 36.74 17.32 7.97
CA GLU A 332 36.74 16.31 6.89
C GLU A 332 35.51 15.37 7.02
N GLU A 333 35.19 14.93 8.23
CA GLU A 333 33.99 14.10 8.48
C GLU A 333 32.68 14.87 8.26
N ILE A 334 32.67 16.19 8.50
CA ILE A 334 31.50 17.04 8.23
C ILE A 334 31.23 17.07 6.72
N ASP A 335 32.26 17.26 5.90
CA ASP A 335 32.12 17.28 4.44
C ASP A 335 31.64 15.91 3.92
N GLU A 336 32.23 14.80 4.40
CA GLU A 336 31.78 13.45 4.05
C GLU A 336 30.32 13.18 4.47
N ALA A 337 29.93 13.66 5.66
CA ALA A 337 28.57 13.51 6.16
C ALA A 337 27.56 14.34 5.35
N LEU A 338 27.94 15.53 4.88
CA LEU A 338 27.11 16.37 4.00
C LEU A 338 26.89 15.70 2.64
N ASP A 339 27.93 15.10 2.07
CA ASP A 339 27.82 14.35 0.81
C ASP A 339 26.89 13.14 0.98
N LYS A 340 27.11 12.33 2.03
CA LYS A 340 26.23 11.20 2.38
C LYS A 340 24.78 11.63 2.59
N LEU A 341 24.56 12.71 3.33
CA LEU A 341 23.22 13.24 3.59
C LEU A 341 22.55 13.68 2.30
N THR A 342 23.26 14.41 1.44
CA THR A 342 22.73 14.90 0.16
C THR A 342 22.35 13.73 -0.76
N ASP A 343 23.16 12.68 -0.79
CA ASP A 343 22.83 11.46 -1.54
C ASP A 343 21.63 10.72 -0.95
N SER A 344 21.54 10.61 0.38
CA SER A 344 20.39 9.98 1.06
C SER A 344 19.06 10.74 0.83
N MET A 345 19.13 12.03 0.51
CA MET A 345 17.98 12.88 0.23
C MET A 345 17.50 12.85 -1.22
N LYS A 346 18.29 12.29 -2.14
CA LYS A 346 17.87 12.14 -3.54
C LYS A 346 16.76 11.08 -3.61
N SER A 347 15.61 11.43 -4.19
CA SER A 347 14.50 10.48 -4.33
C SER A 347 14.86 9.36 -5.31
N ASN A 348 14.77 8.11 -4.87
CA ASN A 348 14.96 6.93 -5.73
C ASN A 348 13.72 6.55 -6.55
N VAL A 349 12.72 7.43 -6.59
CA VAL A 349 11.46 7.19 -7.31
C VAL A 349 11.71 7.23 -8.81
N LYS A 350 11.44 6.10 -9.48
CA LYS A 350 11.49 6.03 -10.94
C LYS A 350 10.37 6.88 -11.52
N CYS A 351 10.74 7.88 -12.31
CA CYS A 351 9.80 8.71 -13.05
C CYS A 351 9.83 8.33 -14.53
N THR A 352 8.70 8.50 -15.19
CA THR A 352 8.46 8.26 -16.62
C THR A 352 8.10 9.57 -17.31
N ASP A 353 8.08 9.58 -18.65
CA ASP A 353 7.71 10.78 -19.43
C ASP A 353 6.21 11.11 -19.30
N GLU A 354 5.40 10.13 -18.91
CA GLU A 354 3.96 10.25 -18.70
C GLU A 354 3.57 9.61 -17.38
N GLY A 355 2.57 10.17 -16.70
CA GLY A 355 2.02 9.61 -15.46
C GLY A 355 1.45 10.66 -14.52
N VAL A 356 1.18 10.23 -13.30
CA VAL A 356 0.65 11.09 -12.24
C VAL A 356 1.76 11.89 -11.55
N VAL A 357 1.43 13.06 -11.01
CA VAL A 357 2.32 13.80 -10.11
C VAL A 357 2.03 13.40 -8.66
N ILE A 358 3.07 13.11 -7.87
CA ILE A 358 2.91 12.78 -6.46
C ILE A 358 3.64 13.75 -5.54
N ARG A 359 2.99 14.12 -4.44
CA ARG A 359 3.56 14.92 -3.35
C ARG A 359 3.33 14.24 -2.01
N ALA A 360 4.34 14.28 -1.13
CA ALA A 360 4.25 13.77 0.23
C ALA A 360 4.97 14.70 1.22
N ASP A 361 4.64 14.61 2.50
CA ASP A 361 5.25 15.39 3.58
C ASP A 361 6.68 14.95 3.93
N ALA A 362 7.05 13.72 3.58
CA ALA A 362 8.37 13.16 3.85
C ALA A 362 8.83 12.15 2.81
N ILE A 363 10.15 11.94 2.71
CA ILE A 363 10.78 11.02 1.75
C ILE A 363 10.23 9.60 1.88
N GLY A 364 10.23 9.01 3.08
CA GLY A 364 9.73 7.64 3.26
C GLY A 364 8.24 7.45 2.94
N SER A 365 7.46 8.52 2.94
CA SER A 365 6.05 8.49 2.50
C SER A 365 5.90 8.69 1.01
N LEU A 366 6.77 9.51 0.41
CA LEU A 366 6.88 9.64 -1.03
C LEU A 366 7.25 8.29 -1.67
N GLU A 367 8.23 7.60 -1.08
CA GLU A 367 8.69 6.28 -1.55
C GLU A 367 7.63 5.19 -1.36
N ALA A 368 6.91 5.19 -0.23
CA ALA A 368 5.82 4.25 0.00
C ALA A 368 4.67 4.47 -1.01
N LEU A 369 4.26 5.71 -1.24
CA LEU A 369 3.24 6.05 -2.23
C LEU A 369 3.69 5.65 -3.65
N ALA A 370 4.93 5.97 -4.01
CA ALA A 370 5.49 5.62 -5.32
C ALA A 370 5.55 4.10 -5.54
N TYR A 371 5.91 3.33 -4.52
CA TYR A 371 5.93 1.88 -4.57
C TYR A 371 4.55 1.29 -4.81
N GLU A 372 3.54 1.73 -4.06
CA GLU A 372 2.15 1.26 -4.21
C GLU A 372 1.58 1.60 -5.61
N LEU A 373 1.84 2.81 -6.11
CA LEU A 373 1.47 3.20 -7.48
C LEU A 373 2.15 2.33 -8.53
N SER A 374 3.46 2.08 -8.37
CA SER A 374 4.22 1.22 -9.29
C SER A 374 3.70 -0.22 -9.27
N ALA A 375 3.38 -0.76 -8.09
CA ALA A 375 2.81 -2.09 -7.92
C ALA A 375 1.41 -2.20 -8.57
N ALA A 376 0.65 -1.11 -8.57
CA ALA A 376 -0.63 -0.99 -9.28
C ALA A 376 -0.49 -0.66 -10.78
N GLY A 377 0.74 -0.58 -11.31
CA GLY A 377 0.99 -0.27 -12.71
C GLY A 377 0.68 1.19 -13.09
N VAL A 378 0.69 2.10 -12.11
CA VAL A 378 0.44 3.54 -12.32
C VAL A 378 1.78 4.24 -12.52
N PRO A 379 2.05 4.82 -13.71
CA PRO A 379 3.28 5.54 -14.00
C PRO A 379 3.30 6.90 -13.29
N ILE A 380 4.50 7.39 -12.97
CA ILE A 380 4.72 8.61 -12.18
C ILE A 380 5.58 9.56 -13.01
N VAL A 381 5.08 10.75 -13.32
CA VAL A 381 5.86 11.75 -14.09
C VAL A 381 6.76 12.59 -13.18
N LYS A 382 6.35 12.79 -11.93
CA LYS A 382 7.10 13.59 -10.96
C LYS A 382 6.77 13.18 -9.54
N ALA A 383 7.80 13.04 -8.71
CA ALA A 383 7.69 12.81 -7.28
C ALA A 383 8.49 13.87 -6.51
N SER A 384 7.89 14.51 -5.52
CA SER A 384 8.61 15.51 -4.70
C SER A 384 8.05 15.61 -3.29
N VAL A 385 8.89 15.98 -2.32
CA VAL A 385 8.47 16.24 -0.94
C VAL A 385 7.99 17.69 -0.80
N GLY A 386 6.99 17.90 0.05
CA GLY A 386 6.42 19.21 0.39
C GLY A 386 5.14 19.55 -0.34
N ASP A 387 4.55 20.68 0.05
CA ASP A 387 3.23 21.13 -0.36
C ASP A 387 3.06 21.29 -1.89
N VAL A 388 1.82 21.08 -2.36
CA VAL A 388 1.45 21.18 -3.77
C VAL A 388 1.52 22.63 -4.23
N SER A 389 2.26 22.86 -5.31
CA SER A 389 2.54 24.16 -5.90
C SER A 389 1.99 24.26 -7.33
N ARG A 390 1.90 25.48 -7.87
CA ARG A 390 1.50 25.72 -9.26
C ARG A 390 2.31 24.91 -10.27
N ARG A 391 3.61 24.71 -10.02
CA ARG A 391 4.49 23.91 -10.90
C ARG A 391 4.05 22.46 -11.04
N ASP A 392 3.41 21.91 -10.01
CA ASP A 392 2.93 20.52 -10.04
C ASP A 392 1.72 20.38 -10.94
N VAL A 393 0.81 21.36 -10.89
CA VAL A 393 -0.34 21.44 -11.79
C VAL A 393 0.10 21.55 -13.25
N VAL A 394 1.04 22.46 -13.52
CA VAL A 394 1.63 22.61 -14.87
C VAL A 394 2.33 21.34 -15.35
N THR A 395 2.89 20.52 -14.44
CA THR A 395 3.53 19.25 -14.80
C THR A 395 2.50 18.15 -15.08
N ALA A 396 1.38 18.13 -14.35
CA ALA A 396 0.32 17.14 -14.52
C ALA A 396 -0.59 17.43 -15.73
N ASP A 397 -0.72 18.69 -16.10
CA ASP A 397 -1.61 19.19 -17.16
C ASP A 397 -1.47 18.50 -18.53
N PRO A 398 -0.27 18.26 -19.09
CA PRO A 398 -0.12 17.66 -20.41
C PRO A 398 -0.32 16.14 -20.46
N SER A 399 -0.47 15.45 -19.32
CA SER A 399 -0.65 13.99 -19.28
C SER A 399 -1.99 13.57 -19.91
N GLU A 400 -2.10 12.31 -20.37
CA GLU A 400 -3.37 11.73 -20.80
C GLU A 400 -4.47 11.89 -19.73
N GLU A 401 -5.72 11.90 -20.16
CA GLU A 401 -6.89 12.17 -19.30
C GLU A 401 -6.94 11.24 -18.08
N GLU A 402 -6.47 10.00 -18.20
CA GLU A 402 -6.39 9.02 -17.10
C GLU A 402 -5.19 9.18 -16.15
N TYR A 403 -4.24 10.05 -16.48
CA TYR A 403 -3.05 10.37 -15.69
C TYR A 403 -2.94 11.85 -15.30
N ARG A 404 -3.82 12.72 -15.84
CA ARG A 404 -3.87 14.17 -15.60
C ARG A 404 -4.34 14.51 -14.18
N SER A 405 -3.55 14.11 -13.20
CA SER A 405 -3.87 14.19 -11.79
C SER A 405 -2.65 14.40 -10.88
N ILE A 406 -2.93 14.87 -9.67
CA ILE A 406 -1.98 15.03 -8.57
C ILE A 406 -2.46 14.20 -7.37
N LEU A 407 -1.59 13.33 -6.83
CA LEU A 407 -1.84 12.62 -5.58
C LEU A 407 -1.03 13.29 -4.46
N ALA A 408 -1.75 13.93 -3.54
CA ALA A 408 -1.22 14.70 -2.43
C ALA A 408 -1.40 13.94 -1.11
N PHE A 409 -0.31 13.39 -0.61
CA PHE A 409 -0.28 12.60 0.63
C PHE A 409 0.19 13.44 1.83
N ASN A 410 -0.73 13.72 2.76
CA ASN A 410 -0.47 14.48 3.99
C ASN A 410 0.19 15.87 3.78
N VAL A 411 -0.11 16.54 2.67
CA VAL A 411 0.45 17.86 2.34
C VAL A 411 -0.64 18.90 2.11
N LYS A 412 -0.29 20.18 2.22
CA LYS A 412 -1.20 21.29 1.90
C LYS A 412 -1.10 21.67 0.43
N ILE A 413 -2.09 22.45 -0.03
CA ILE A 413 -2.14 22.99 -1.38
C ILE A 413 -2.02 24.51 -1.33
N HIS A 414 -1.04 25.04 -2.04
CA HIS A 414 -0.83 26.47 -2.11
C HIS A 414 -1.99 27.18 -2.84
N PRO A 415 -2.32 28.44 -2.49
CA PRO A 415 -3.41 29.18 -3.14
C PRO A 415 -3.26 29.32 -4.65
N ASP A 416 -2.03 29.46 -5.16
CA ASP A 416 -1.73 29.57 -6.58
C ASP A 416 -1.98 28.24 -7.33
N ALA A 417 -1.68 27.11 -6.69
CA ALA A 417 -2.01 25.78 -7.20
C ALA A 417 -3.52 25.56 -7.28
N LYS A 418 -4.29 26.01 -6.27
CA LYS A 418 -5.76 25.89 -6.27
C LYS A 418 -6.39 26.61 -7.47
N ASN A 419 -5.92 27.82 -7.78
CA ASN A 419 -6.43 28.57 -8.93
C ASN A 419 -6.12 27.84 -10.24
N GLU A 420 -4.88 27.36 -10.42
CA GLU A 420 -4.47 26.65 -11.63
C GLU A 420 -5.24 25.31 -11.82
N LEU A 421 -5.55 24.58 -10.73
CA LEU A 421 -6.38 23.37 -10.78
C LEU A 421 -7.78 23.67 -11.36
N HIS A 422 -8.39 24.79 -10.95
CA HIS A 422 -9.69 25.21 -11.48
C HIS A 422 -9.64 25.59 -12.97
N GLU A 423 -8.53 26.16 -13.44
CA GLU A 423 -8.37 26.60 -14.83
C GLU A 423 -8.06 25.42 -15.78
N THR A 424 -7.17 24.52 -15.36
CA THR A 424 -6.68 23.39 -16.17
C THR A 424 -7.63 22.19 -16.14
N GLY A 425 -8.32 21.96 -15.03
CA GLY A 425 -9.13 20.76 -14.81
C GLY A 425 -8.31 19.52 -14.43
N VAL A 426 -7.05 19.68 -14.06
CA VAL A 426 -6.23 18.62 -13.43
C VAL A 426 -6.93 18.13 -12.16
N THR A 427 -7.06 16.81 -12.00
CA THR A 427 -7.75 16.22 -10.84
C THR A 427 -6.81 16.13 -9.64
N LEU A 428 -7.22 16.62 -8.48
CA LEU A 428 -6.46 16.53 -7.24
C LEU A 428 -7.06 15.46 -6.32
N PHE A 429 -6.22 14.53 -5.85
CA PHE A 429 -6.55 13.57 -4.82
C PHE A 429 -5.79 13.91 -3.55
N GLU A 430 -6.50 14.05 -2.42
CA GLU A 430 -5.91 14.39 -1.12
C GLU A 430 -6.26 13.32 -0.10
N SER A 431 -5.26 12.83 0.64
CA SER A 431 -5.50 11.95 1.78
C SER A 431 -4.29 11.93 2.70
N ASP A 432 -4.53 11.53 3.95
CA ASP A 432 -3.51 11.12 4.90
C ASP A 432 -3.28 9.60 4.92
N ILE A 433 -3.90 8.87 3.97
CA ILE A 433 -3.86 7.42 3.81
C ILE A 433 -3.48 7.04 2.37
N VAL A 434 -2.40 6.27 2.21
CA VAL A 434 -1.86 5.87 0.89
C VAL A 434 -2.86 5.04 0.08
N TYR A 435 -3.44 3.98 0.65
CA TYR A 435 -4.36 3.11 -0.11
C TYR A 435 -5.64 3.83 -0.51
N ARG A 436 -6.13 4.78 0.29
CA ARG A 436 -7.31 5.57 -0.05
C ARG A 436 -7.05 6.47 -1.25
N LEU A 437 -5.87 7.12 -1.31
CA LEU A 437 -5.46 7.86 -2.52
C LEU A 437 -5.46 6.97 -3.75
N LEU A 438 -4.91 5.76 -3.62
CA LEU A 438 -4.83 4.81 -4.72
C LEU A 438 -6.23 4.33 -5.14
N GLU A 439 -7.10 3.98 -4.19
CA GLU A 439 -8.49 3.57 -4.44
C GLU A 439 -9.28 4.68 -5.12
N ASP A 440 -9.23 5.90 -4.57
CA ASP A 440 -9.92 7.07 -5.13
C ASP A 440 -9.42 7.37 -6.56
N TYR A 441 -8.11 7.27 -6.79
CA TYR A 441 -7.50 7.42 -8.12
C TYR A 441 -7.96 6.32 -9.09
N GLN A 442 -7.95 5.05 -8.67
CA GLN A 442 -8.33 3.92 -9.53
C GLN A 442 -9.83 3.97 -9.89
N GLU A 443 -10.70 4.32 -8.93
CA GLU A 443 -12.12 4.50 -9.19
C GLU A 443 -12.37 5.65 -10.18
N TRP A 444 -11.65 6.76 -10.05
CA TRP A 444 -11.71 7.85 -11.00
C TRP A 444 -11.19 7.45 -12.38
N LYS A 445 -10.05 6.76 -12.44
CA LYS A 445 -9.45 6.26 -13.67
C LYS A 445 -10.40 5.35 -14.44
N GLU A 446 -11.05 4.41 -13.76
CA GLU A 446 -12.03 3.50 -14.37
C GLU A 446 -13.21 4.27 -14.97
N LYS A 447 -13.71 5.32 -14.29
CA LYS A 447 -14.79 6.17 -14.81
C LYS A 447 -14.38 6.94 -16.07
N ILE A 448 -13.13 7.39 -16.18
CA ILE A 448 -12.60 8.04 -17.39
C ILE A 448 -12.55 7.03 -18.53
N LYS A 449 -12.01 5.83 -18.28
CA LYS A 449 -11.98 4.74 -19.26
C LYS A 449 -13.37 4.32 -19.74
N ASP A 450 -14.33 4.18 -18.83
CA ASP A 450 -15.70 3.83 -19.17
C ASP A 450 -16.36 4.88 -20.07
N LYS A 451 -16.13 6.18 -19.80
CA LYS A 451 -16.62 7.28 -20.65
C LYS A 451 -16.00 7.26 -22.03
N GLN A 452 -14.67 7.09 -22.11
CA GLN A 452 -13.97 6.99 -23.39
C GLN A 452 -14.46 5.78 -24.20
N ALA A 453 -14.62 4.62 -23.54
CA ALA A 453 -15.20 3.42 -24.14
C ALA A 453 -16.65 3.62 -24.59
N GLN A 454 -17.45 4.40 -23.87
CA GLN A 454 -18.83 4.72 -24.28
C GLN A 454 -18.88 5.65 -25.49
N HIS A 455 -18.04 6.69 -25.54
CA HIS A 455 -17.90 7.54 -26.72
C HIS A 455 -17.44 6.74 -27.95
N LEU A 456 -16.47 5.85 -27.77
CA LEU A 456 -16.02 4.94 -28.84
C LEU A 456 -17.16 4.02 -29.30
N ARG A 457 -18.00 3.51 -28.38
CA ARG A 457 -19.19 2.71 -28.74
C ARG A 457 -20.12 3.46 -29.68
N ASP A 458 -20.38 4.75 -29.44
CA ASP A 458 -21.28 5.55 -30.28
C ASP A 458 -20.74 5.79 -31.70
N ASP A 459 -19.41 5.81 -31.88
CA ASP A 459 -18.76 6.10 -33.16
C ASP A 459 -18.56 4.86 -34.06
N PHE A 460 -18.69 3.63 -33.55
CA PHE A 460 -18.48 2.39 -34.34
C PHE A 460 -19.79 1.70 -34.76
N ALA A 461 -19.75 1.07 -35.95
CA ALA A 461 -20.78 0.12 -36.36
C ALA A 461 -20.83 -1.04 -35.36
N HIS A 462 -21.95 -1.23 -34.68
CA HIS A 462 -22.10 -2.30 -33.70
C HIS A 462 -22.21 -3.67 -34.38
N PRO A 463 -21.69 -4.75 -33.77
CA PRO A 463 -21.95 -6.10 -34.25
C PRO A 463 -23.46 -6.34 -34.27
N GLY A 464 -23.97 -6.86 -35.39
CA GLY A 464 -25.38 -7.15 -35.54
C GLY A 464 -25.59 -8.40 -36.38
N LYS A 465 -26.56 -9.22 -35.96
CA LYS A 465 -26.97 -10.44 -36.66
C LYS A 465 -28.49 -10.50 -36.68
N PHE A 466 -29.08 -10.70 -37.85
CA PHE A 466 -30.53 -10.74 -38.01
C PHE A 466 -30.95 -11.78 -39.05
N GLU A 467 -32.17 -12.27 -38.91
CA GLU A 467 -32.80 -13.26 -39.79
C GLU A 467 -33.96 -12.62 -40.54
N ILE A 468 -34.07 -12.89 -41.84
CA ILE A 468 -35.25 -12.50 -42.63
C ILE A 468 -36.40 -13.47 -42.33
N LEU A 469 -37.52 -12.96 -41.84
CA LEU A 469 -38.68 -13.77 -41.47
C LEU A 469 -39.41 -14.34 -42.70
N GLU A 470 -39.77 -15.62 -42.64
CA GLU A 470 -40.56 -16.29 -43.69
C GLU A 470 -41.95 -15.64 -43.85
N GLY A 471 -42.37 -15.46 -45.10
CA GLY A 471 -43.65 -14.82 -45.45
C GLY A 471 -43.70 -13.30 -45.21
N HIS A 472 -42.61 -12.67 -44.78
CA HIS A 472 -42.56 -11.24 -44.44
C HIS A 472 -41.79 -10.39 -45.48
N THR A 473 -41.80 -10.81 -46.75
CA THR A 473 -41.33 -9.96 -47.85
C THR A 473 -42.42 -8.98 -48.29
N PHE A 474 -42.28 -7.71 -47.93
CA PHE A 474 -43.23 -6.64 -48.30
C PHE A 474 -42.90 -6.01 -49.66
N ARG A 475 -41.62 -5.95 -50.02
CA ARG A 475 -41.15 -5.42 -51.29
C ARG A 475 -39.86 -6.10 -51.71
N THR A 476 -39.78 -6.52 -52.97
CA THR A 476 -38.65 -7.33 -53.46
C THR A 476 -37.42 -6.52 -53.86
N ARG A 477 -37.56 -5.24 -54.28
CA ARG A 477 -36.44 -4.34 -54.63
C ARG A 477 -36.81 -2.85 -54.64
N ASP A 478 -35.78 -2.00 -54.64
CA ASP A 478 -35.80 -0.53 -54.84
C ASP A 478 -36.62 0.34 -53.85
N PRO A 479 -36.43 0.24 -52.53
CA PRO A 479 -35.59 -0.71 -51.78
C PRO A 479 -36.34 -2.02 -51.51
N ALA A 480 -35.61 -3.10 -51.25
CA ALA A 480 -36.22 -4.31 -50.70
C ALA A 480 -36.74 -3.98 -49.29
N VAL A 481 -37.94 -4.45 -48.93
CA VAL A 481 -38.52 -4.28 -47.59
C VAL A 481 -38.92 -5.64 -47.07
N VAL A 482 -38.27 -6.07 -46.00
CA VAL A 482 -38.45 -7.39 -45.39
C VAL A 482 -38.67 -7.24 -43.89
N GLY A 483 -39.50 -8.11 -43.29
CA GLY A 483 -39.56 -8.28 -41.85
C GLY A 483 -38.35 -9.09 -41.39
N VAL A 484 -37.68 -8.62 -40.34
CA VAL A 484 -36.51 -9.31 -39.78
C VAL A 484 -36.67 -9.48 -38.28
N ARG A 485 -36.01 -10.50 -37.73
CA ARG A 485 -35.75 -10.63 -36.29
C ARG A 485 -34.29 -10.41 -36.00
N VAL A 486 -33.96 -9.51 -35.08
CA VAL A 486 -32.59 -9.31 -34.63
C VAL A 486 -32.20 -10.46 -33.70
N LEU A 487 -31.29 -11.32 -34.16
CA LEU A 487 -30.84 -12.49 -33.41
C LEU A 487 -29.82 -12.14 -32.32
N GLY A 488 -29.04 -11.07 -32.53
CA GLY A 488 -28.04 -10.62 -31.59
C GLY A 488 -27.41 -9.28 -31.98
N GLY A 489 -26.92 -8.56 -30.97
CA GLY A 489 -26.32 -7.24 -31.15
C GLY A 489 -27.33 -6.18 -31.55
N ARG A 490 -26.91 -5.24 -32.40
CA ARG A 490 -27.67 -4.04 -32.81
C ARG A 490 -27.59 -3.84 -34.31
N ILE A 491 -28.72 -3.47 -34.93
CA ILE A 491 -28.79 -3.02 -36.32
C ILE A 491 -29.27 -1.56 -36.40
N ALA A 492 -28.66 -0.76 -37.27
CA ALA A 492 -28.90 0.68 -37.39
C ALA A 492 -28.86 1.14 -38.85
N LEU A 493 -29.25 2.40 -39.07
CA LEU A 493 -29.27 3.03 -40.39
C LEU A 493 -27.87 3.11 -41.02
N ASN A 494 -27.81 3.07 -42.35
CA ASN A 494 -26.60 3.17 -43.18
C ASN A 494 -25.56 2.08 -42.97
N GLN A 495 -25.87 1.02 -42.23
CA GLN A 495 -24.97 -0.12 -42.05
C GLN A 495 -25.03 -1.08 -43.26
N GLY A 496 -23.88 -1.59 -43.67
CA GLY A 496 -23.75 -2.60 -44.73
C GLY A 496 -24.27 -3.96 -44.26
N VAL A 497 -24.86 -4.72 -45.18
CA VAL A 497 -25.43 -6.05 -44.91
C VAL A 497 -24.53 -7.12 -45.52
N LEU A 498 -23.92 -7.94 -44.67
CA LEU A 498 -22.94 -8.96 -44.99
C LEU A 498 -23.57 -10.36 -44.98
N ARG A 499 -23.24 -11.18 -45.98
CA ARG A 499 -23.61 -12.59 -46.08
C ARG A 499 -22.49 -13.53 -45.64
N ASN A 500 -22.86 -14.80 -45.41
CA ASN A 500 -21.94 -15.89 -45.04
C ASN A 500 -20.85 -16.20 -46.10
N ASP A 501 -21.07 -15.76 -47.34
CA ASP A 501 -20.12 -15.86 -48.46
C ASP A 501 -19.19 -14.64 -48.57
N ASN A 502 -19.17 -13.80 -47.54
CA ASN A 502 -18.36 -12.57 -47.45
C ASN A 502 -18.76 -11.45 -48.44
N SER A 503 -19.91 -11.56 -49.10
CA SER A 503 -20.44 -10.49 -49.95
C SER A 503 -21.28 -9.48 -49.16
N VAL A 504 -21.08 -8.19 -49.47
CA VAL A 504 -21.90 -7.09 -48.96
C VAL A 504 -22.99 -6.81 -49.98
N VAL A 505 -24.24 -7.07 -49.62
CA VAL A 505 -25.35 -7.12 -50.59
C VAL A 505 -26.25 -5.88 -50.58
N GLY A 506 -26.09 -4.99 -49.60
CA GLY A 506 -26.93 -3.81 -49.48
C GLY A 506 -26.63 -3.00 -48.22
N HIS A 507 -27.39 -1.94 -48.01
CA HIS A 507 -27.29 -1.09 -46.82
C HIS A 507 -28.68 -0.81 -46.23
N ILE A 508 -28.78 -0.76 -44.91
CA ILE A 508 -30.02 -0.48 -44.20
C ILE A 508 -30.43 0.99 -44.42
N LYS A 509 -31.56 1.20 -45.09
CA LYS A 509 -32.11 2.53 -45.38
C LYS A 509 -33.05 3.04 -44.28
N SER A 510 -33.88 2.16 -43.73
CA SER A 510 -34.85 2.52 -42.68
C SER A 510 -35.29 1.29 -41.88
N LEU A 511 -35.53 1.49 -40.60
CA LEU A 511 -36.13 0.50 -39.69
C LEU A 511 -37.51 1.00 -39.26
N ARG A 512 -38.51 0.11 -39.19
CA ARG A 512 -39.86 0.45 -38.73
C ARG A 512 -40.45 -0.64 -37.83
N SER A 513 -41.17 -0.21 -36.80
CA SER A 513 -42.07 -1.06 -36.01
C SER A 513 -43.47 -0.44 -36.04
N GLY A 514 -44.40 -1.13 -36.70
CA GLY A 514 -45.69 -0.52 -37.08
C GLY A 514 -45.49 0.77 -37.89
N ASP A 515 -46.08 1.87 -37.41
CA ASP A 515 -45.98 3.19 -38.03
C ASP A 515 -44.75 4.01 -37.58
N GLN A 516 -44.00 3.53 -36.58
CA GLN A 516 -42.86 4.26 -36.02
C GLN A 516 -41.57 3.97 -36.77
N VAL A 517 -40.85 5.04 -37.14
CA VAL A 517 -39.49 4.94 -37.71
C VAL A 517 -38.48 4.86 -36.56
N LEU A 518 -37.65 3.82 -36.60
CA LEU A 518 -36.62 3.56 -35.59
C LEU A 518 -35.24 4.00 -36.09
N LYS A 519 -34.39 4.45 -35.17
CA LYS A 519 -32.95 4.71 -35.46
C LYS A 519 -32.13 3.42 -35.44
N GLU A 520 -32.57 2.46 -34.64
CA GLU A 520 -31.89 1.20 -34.35
C GLU A 520 -32.92 0.14 -33.95
N ALA A 521 -32.51 -1.13 -34.00
CA ALA A 521 -33.20 -2.26 -33.39
C ALA A 521 -32.17 -3.16 -32.72
N ILE A 522 -32.54 -3.74 -31.58
CA ILE A 522 -31.67 -4.57 -30.73
C ILE A 522 -32.15 -6.02 -30.73
N GLN A 523 -31.35 -6.90 -30.15
CA GLN A 523 -31.67 -8.32 -30.02
C GLN A 523 -33.10 -8.57 -29.53
N GLY A 524 -33.81 -9.46 -30.23
CA GLY A 524 -35.19 -9.83 -29.94
C GLY A 524 -36.22 -9.00 -30.69
N ASP A 525 -35.85 -7.82 -31.20
CA ASP A 525 -36.78 -6.98 -31.95
C ASP A 525 -37.16 -7.62 -33.29
N GLU A 526 -38.45 -7.50 -33.63
CA GLU A 526 -38.99 -7.82 -34.95
C GLU A 526 -39.43 -6.53 -35.65
N VAL A 527 -38.72 -6.17 -36.73
CA VAL A 527 -38.88 -4.88 -37.39
C VAL A 527 -38.89 -5.03 -38.91
N ALA A 528 -39.59 -4.13 -39.59
CA ALA A 528 -39.51 -4.02 -41.04
C ALA A 528 -38.27 -3.21 -41.43
N VAL A 529 -37.39 -3.81 -42.24
CA VAL A 529 -36.12 -3.21 -42.67
C VAL A 529 -36.17 -2.97 -44.17
N ALA A 530 -35.93 -1.72 -44.57
CA ALA A 530 -35.71 -1.38 -45.96
C ALA A 530 -34.22 -1.45 -46.29
N ILE A 531 -33.82 -2.28 -47.26
CA ILE A 531 -32.43 -2.49 -47.66
C ILE A 531 -32.24 -1.99 -49.11
N ASN A 532 -31.30 -1.07 -49.32
CA ASN A 532 -30.93 -0.58 -50.64
C ASN A 532 -30.03 -1.57 -51.37
N ASN A 533 -30.05 -1.51 -52.71
CA ASN A 533 -29.15 -2.24 -53.62
C ASN A 533 -29.24 -3.78 -53.55
N VAL A 534 -30.31 -4.32 -52.96
CA VAL A 534 -30.55 -5.75 -52.83
C VAL A 534 -31.87 -6.16 -53.49
N THR A 535 -31.97 -7.41 -53.95
CA THR A 535 -33.23 -7.99 -54.44
C THR A 535 -33.53 -9.30 -53.71
N VAL A 536 -34.72 -9.39 -53.12
CA VAL A 536 -35.23 -10.59 -52.45
C VAL A 536 -35.54 -11.68 -53.48
N GLY A 537 -35.12 -12.91 -53.24
CA GLY A 537 -35.19 -14.05 -54.15
C GLY A 537 -34.00 -14.17 -55.12
N ARG A 538 -33.03 -13.25 -55.07
CA ARG A 538 -31.79 -13.33 -55.87
C ARG A 538 -30.53 -13.15 -55.02
N GLN A 539 -30.43 -12.04 -54.28
CA GLN A 539 -29.28 -11.74 -53.42
C GLN A 539 -29.55 -12.01 -51.94
N ILE A 540 -30.81 -12.03 -51.51
CA ILE A 540 -31.22 -12.43 -50.16
C ILE A 540 -32.51 -13.23 -50.28
N SER A 541 -32.74 -14.15 -49.37
CA SER A 541 -33.94 -14.99 -49.31
C SER A 541 -34.57 -14.95 -47.93
N GLU A 542 -35.85 -15.29 -47.84
CA GLU A 542 -36.47 -15.57 -46.55
C GLU A 542 -35.74 -16.72 -45.84
N GLY A 543 -35.58 -16.61 -44.52
CA GLY A 543 -34.75 -17.51 -43.71
C GLY A 543 -33.25 -17.23 -43.76
N ASP A 544 -32.77 -16.29 -44.59
CA ASP A 544 -31.34 -15.93 -44.58
C ASP A 544 -30.97 -15.27 -43.25
N VAL A 545 -29.88 -15.75 -42.66
CA VAL A 545 -29.19 -15.10 -41.54
C VAL A 545 -28.07 -14.21 -42.07
N LEU A 546 -28.17 -12.92 -41.76
CA LEU A 546 -27.31 -11.84 -42.27
C LEU A 546 -26.62 -11.13 -41.11
N TYR A 547 -25.49 -10.50 -41.42
CA TYR A 547 -24.64 -9.79 -40.47
C TYR A 547 -24.52 -8.32 -40.85
N ILE A 548 -24.21 -7.47 -39.88
CA ILE A 548 -23.78 -6.10 -40.14
C ILE A 548 -22.30 -6.11 -40.51
N GLU A 549 -21.97 -5.44 -41.61
CA GLU A 549 -20.57 -5.24 -42.00
C GLU A 549 -19.86 -4.31 -41.00
N MET A 550 -18.70 -4.76 -40.53
CA MET A 550 -17.80 -3.97 -39.69
C MET A 550 -16.45 -3.78 -40.39
N ASP A 551 -15.83 -2.62 -40.18
CA ASP A 551 -14.44 -2.36 -40.56
C ASP A 551 -13.50 -3.08 -39.58
N GLU A 552 -12.42 -3.65 -40.10
CA GLU A 552 -11.33 -4.25 -39.31
C GLU A 552 -10.80 -3.27 -38.25
N ARG A 553 -10.63 -2.00 -38.64
CA ARG A 553 -10.14 -0.94 -37.75
C ARG A 553 -11.08 -0.67 -36.59
N ALA A 554 -12.39 -0.84 -36.81
CA ALA A 554 -13.38 -0.66 -35.75
C ALA A 554 -13.25 -1.76 -34.70
N ILE A 555 -13.10 -3.02 -35.13
CA ILE A 555 -12.96 -4.16 -34.21
C ILE A 555 -11.66 -4.06 -33.41
N LEU A 556 -10.55 -3.69 -34.05
CA LEU A 556 -9.28 -3.49 -33.37
C LEU A 556 -9.38 -2.38 -32.30
N LYS A 557 -9.97 -1.23 -32.65
CA LYS A 557 -10.17 -0.13 -31.70
C LYS A 557 -11.08 -0.48 -30.53
N ILE A 558 -12.17 -1.21 -30.77
CA ILE A 558 -13.08 -1.72 -29.71
C ILE A 558 -12.29 -2.59 -28.72
N ARG A 559 -11.42 -3.47 -29.23
CA ARG A 559 -10.58 -4.35 -28.41
C ARG A 559 -9.47 -3.60 -27.68
N GLU A 560 -8.74 -2.71 -28.37
CA GLU A 560 -7.68 -1.87 -27.78
C GLU A 560 -8.21 -0.97 -26.66
N ALA A 561 -9.41 -0.41 -26.84
CA ALA A 561 -10.05 0.45 -25.85
C ALA A 561 -10.74 -0.31 -24.71
N GLY A 562 -10.66 -1.65 -24.67
CA GLY A 562 -11.24 -2.46 -23.60
C GLY A 562 -12.76 -2.36 -23.49
N VAL A 563 -13.47 -2.08 -24.60
CA VAL A 563 -14.92 -1.97 -24.60
C VAL A 563 -15.53 -3.32 -24.20
N LYS A 564 -16.32 -3.34 -23.11
CA LYS A 564 -17.07 -4.54 -22.70
C LYS A 564 -18.13 -4.87 -23.75
N LEU A 565 -17.93 -5.97 -24.46
CA LEU A 565 -18.89 -6.58 -25.38
C LEU A 565 -19.71 -7.65 -24.64
N SER A 566 -20.99 -7.76 -24.99
CA SER A 566 -21.82 -8.86 -24.53
C SER A 566 -21.33 -10.20 -25.14
N PRO A 567 -21.59 -11.35 -24.49
CA PRO A 567 -21.19 -12.65 -25.05
C PRO A 567 -21.67 -12.87 -26.49
N ILE A 568 -22.87 -12.35 -26.81
CA ILE A 568 -23.49 -12.48 -28.12
C ILE A 568 -22.80 -11.58 -29.16
N GLU A 569 -22.36 -10.39 -28.77
CA GLU A 569 -21.56 -9.53 -29.66
C GLU A 569 -20.20 -10.16 -29.97
N GLU A 570 -19.54 -10.78 -28.98
CA GLU A 570 -18.27 -11.48 -29.20
C GLU A 570 -18.45 -12.70 -30.11
N ASP A 571 -19.55 -13.44 -29.95
CA ASP A 571 -19.92 -14.55 -30.85
C ASP A 571 -20.13 -14.05 -32.28
N ILE A 572 -20.85 -12.93 -32.47
CA ILE A 572 -21.07 -12.32 -33.77
C ILE A 572 -19.75 -11.88 -34.41
N ILE A 573 -18.86 -11.23 -33.65
CA ILE A 573 -17.52 -10.85 -34.14
C ILE A 573 -16.73 -12.10 -34.54
N THR A 574 -16.78 -13.17 -33.75
CA THR A 574 -16.08 -14.41 -34.03
C THR A 574 -16.61 -15.10 -35.29
N GLU A 575 -17.93 -15.13 -35.49
CA GLU A 575 -18.56 -15.62 -36.72
C GLU A 575 -18.16 -14.77 -37.93
N MET A 576 -18.19 -13.45 -37.78
CA MET A 576 -17.78 -12.51 -38.84
C MET A 576 -16.31 -12.67 -39.21
N GLN A 577 -15.42 -12.85 -38.23
CA GLN A 577 -14.01 -13.16 -38.46
C GLN A 577 -13.85 -14.46 -39.26
N LYS A 578 -14.63 -15.50 -38.97
CA LYS A 578 -14.63 -16.75 -39.77
C LYS A 578 -15.09 -16.50 -41.21
N ILE A 579 -16.07 -15.62 -41.43
CA ILE A 579 -16.54 -15.24 -42.77
C ILE A 579 -15.43 -14.49 -43.52
N LYS A 580 -14.90 -13.41 -42.94
CA LYS A 580 -13.88 -12.54 -43.57
C LYS A 580 -12.54 -13.24 -43.79
N ARG A 581 -12.12 -14.13 -42.89
CA ARG A 581 -10.84 -14.86 -42.99
C ARG A 581 -10.78 -15.91 -44.08
N LYS A 582 -11.90 -16.29 -44.70
CA LYS A 582 -11.89 -17.14 -45.92
C LYS A 582 -11.10 -16.48 -47.05
N ASP A 583 -11.20 -15.16 -47.17
CA ASP A 583 -10.56 -14.37 -48.21
C ASP A 583 -9.40 -13.50 -47.68
N GLN A 584 -9.40 -13.17 -46.38
CA GLN A 584 -8.42 -12.30 -45.73
C GLN A 584 -7.85 -12.94 -44.45
N PRO A 585 -6.80 -13.79 -44.56
CA PRO A 585 -6.33 -14.64 -43.45
C PRO A 585 -5.94 -13.93 -42.14
N PHE A 586 -5.59 -12.64 -42.23
CA PHE A 586 -5.11 -11.84 -41.09
C PHE A 586 -6.14 -10.84 -40.54
N TRP A 587 -7.39 -10.88 -41.02
CA TRP A 587 -8.41 -9.90 -40.66
C TRP A 587 -8.71 -9.91 -39.15
N ALA A 588 -8.59 -8.73 -38.54
CA ALA A 588 -8.87 -8.41 -37.13
C ALA A 588 -8.15 -9.33 -36.13
N ARG A 589 -6.83 -9.50 -36.30
CA ARG A 589 -5.98 -10.31 -35.41
C ARG A 589 -5.64 -9.60 -34.11
#